data_AF-A0A7S4CJ84-F1
#
_entry.id   AF-A0A7S4CJ84-F1
#
_cell.length_a   1.000
_cell.length_b   1.000
_cell.length_c   1.000
_cell.angle_alpha   90.00
_cell.angle_beta   90.00
_cell.angle_gamma   90.00
#
_symmetry.space_group_name_H-M   'P 1'
#
loop_
_entity.id
_entity.type
_entity.pdbx_description
1 polymer ?
#
loop_
_entity_poly.entity_id
_entity_poly.type
_entity_poly.pdbx_seq_one_letter_code
_entity_poly.pdbx_strand_id
1 'polypeptide(L)'
;VAKLFNEYSEKEIISPDDSMFGGENPEKLVTKSWALRTLKRQQGCEFEGMLLEVCGKDDVKMTLRDFLTWHRRLKLFKIDVEMQGFCQSYAAEFNKRRPPKPVMFLDAFLICLKDRPGQPLYACEPMIKGDFIKHNNNAGQVHERINERNTPQAFSHFTHWFSGGKYIIVDIQGVGDVYTDPQ
;
A
#
# COMPACT_ATOMS: atom_id res chain seq x y z
N VAL A 1 0.49 -8.61 -13.64
CA VAL A 1 0.14 -7.21 -13.29
C VAL A 1 0.98 -6.19 -14.07
N ALA A 2 2.32 -6.27 -14.11
CA ALA A 2 3.15 -5.35 -14.92
C ALA A 2 2.83 -5.33 -16.44
N LYS A 3 2.34 -6.45 -17.02
CA LYS A 3 1.90 -6.51 -18.42
C LYS A 3 0.62 -5.70 -18.72
N LEU A 4 -0.27 -5.51 -17.74
CA LEU A 4 -1.55 -4.80 -17.94
C LEU A 4 -1.38 -3.28 -18.08
N PHE A 5 -0.28 -2.71 -17.57
CA PHE A 5 -0.04 -1.27 -17.61
C PHE A 5 0.56 -0.79 -18.95
N ASN A 6 1.19 -1.66 -19.73
CA ASN A 6 1.83 -1.28 -20.99
C ASN A 6 0.87 -1.24 -22.20
N GLU A 7 -0.35 -1.74 -22.09
CA GLU A 7 -1.31 -1.80 -23.21
C GLU A 7 -2.21 -0.57 -23.35
N TYR A 8 -2.19 0.38 -22.41
CA TYR A 8 -3.02 1.58 -22.43
C TYR A 8 -2.31 2.82 -23.00
N SER A 9 -1.36 2.65 -23.92
CA SER A 9 -0.75 3.77 -24.63
C SER A 9 -1.63 4.17 -25.83
N GLU A 10 -1.93 5.46 -25.90
CA GLU A 10 -2.41 6.17 -27.09
C GLU A 10 -3.86 5.88 -27.51
N LYS A 11 -4.82 6.65 -26.99
CA LYS A 11 -5.88 7.26 -27.81
C LYS A 11 -6.64 8.35 -27.05
N GLU A 12 -6.60 9.54 -27.67
CA GLU A 12 -7.45 10.72 -27.49
C GLU A 12 -7.38 11.49 -26.16
N ILE A 13 -6.47 12.47 -26.14
CA ILE A 13 -6.38 13.54 -25.16
C ILE A 13 -7.30 14.68 -25.60
N ILE A 14 -8.40 14.89 -24.87
CA ILE A 14 -9.11 16.18 -24.83
C ILE A 14 -8.86 16.75 -23.45
N SER A 15 -8.09 17.84 -23.36
CA SER A 15 -7.81 18.56 -22.12
C SER A 15 -9.01 19.43 -21.72
N PRO A 16 -9.56 19.32 -20.49
CA PRO A 16 -10.41 20.36 -19.94
C PRO A 16 -9.54 21.43 -19.26
N ASP A 17 -9.89 22.67 -19.58
CA ASP A 17 -9.33 23.95 -19.12
C ASP A 17 -9.31 24.11 -17.59
N ASP A 18 -8.28 24.81 -17.08
CA ASP A 18 -7.91 25.00 -15.66
C ASP A 18 -8.90 25.89 -14.87
N SER A 19 -10.03 26.28 -15.45
CA SER A 19 -11.01 27.21 -14.86
C SER A 19 -12.06 26.55 -13.93
N MET A 20 -12.00 25.23 -13.72
CA MET A 20 -13.00 24.46 -12.96
C MET A 20 -12.67 24.19 -11.49
N PHE A 21 -11.58 24.74 -10.92
CA PHE A 21 -11.28 24.59 -9.48
C PHE A 21 -12.14 25.46 -8.56
N GLY A 22 -13.33 25.86 -9.02
CA GLY A 22 -14.40 26.44 -8.22
C GLY A 22 -15.46 25.41 -7.86
N GLY A 23 -15.27 24.68 -6.75
CA GLY A 23 -16.40 24.18 -5.96
C GLY A 23 -17.04 22.84 -6.35
N GLU A 24 -16.32 21.87 -6.91
CA GLU A 24 -16.86 20.51 -7.05
C GLU A 24 -16.44 19.57 -5.92
N ASN A 25 -17.45 18.92 -5.34
CA ASN A 25 -17.39 17.95 -4.26
C ASN A 25 -16.41 16.79 -4.61
N PRO A 26 -15.36 16.51 -3.80
CA PRO A 26 -14.33 15.51 -4.11
C PRO A 26 -14.84 14.06 -4.22
N GLU A 27 -16.15 13.81 -4.09
CA GLU A 27 -16.73 12.46 -4.07
C GLU A 27 -16.86 11.78 -5.44
N LYS A 28 -16.73 12.47 -6.59
CA LYS A 28 -16.83 11.81 -7.92
C LYS A 28 -16.02 12.49 -9.04
N LEU A 29 -14.70 12.32 -9.03
CA LEU A 29 -13.91 12.43 -10.27
C LEU A 29 -13.93 11.05 -10.95
N VAL A 30 -14.93 10.84 -11.80
CA VAL A 30 -15.03 9.67 -12.69
C VAL A 30 -14.65 10.16 -14.09
N THR A 31 -13.37 10.04 -14.44
CA THR A 31 -12.97 10.06 -15.85
C THR A 31 -13.29 8.68 -16.41
N LYS A 32 -13.66 8.57 -17.70
CA LYS A 32 -14.40 7.43 -18.28
C LYS A 32 -13.76 6.02 -18.16
N SER A 33 -12.62 5.85 -17.48
CA SER A 33 -11.90 4.59 -17.26
C SER A 33 -11.52 4.29 -15.79
N TRP A 34 -11.72 5.20 -14.83
CA TRP A 34 -11.39 4.98 -13.42
C TRP A 34 -12.12 5.94 -12.48
N ALA A 35 -12.27 5.55 -11.21
CA ALA A 35 -12.84 6.37 -10.15
C ALA A 35 -11.88 6.47 -8.98
N LEU A 36 -11.64 7.69 -8.49
CA LEU A 36 -10.93 7.91 -7.24
C LEU A 36 -11.96 8.12 -6.13
N ARG A 37 -11.88 7.32 -5.07
CA ARG A 37 -12.72 7.46 -3.88
C ARG A 37 -11.85 7.65 -2.65
N THR A 38 -12.07 8.72 -1.91
CA THR A 38 -11.42 8.87 -0.61
C THR A 38 -11.96 7.81 0.34
N LEU A 39 -11.08 6.98 0.91
CA LEU A 39 -11.47 6.06 1.97
C LEU A 39 -11.54 6.87 3.27
N LYS A 40 -12.76 7.09 3.78
CA LYS A 40 -12.95 7.72 5.09
C LYS A 40 -12.55 6.72 6.18
N ARG A 41 -11.88 7.21 7.24
CA ARG A 41 -11.49 6.45 8.43
C ARG A 41 -12.65 5.56 8.89
N GLN A 42 -12.48 4.23 8.86
CA GLN A 42 -13.30 3.36 9.72
C GLN A 42 -12.82 3.54 11.16
N GLN A 43 -13.76 3.67 12.09
CA GLN A 43 -13.47 3.86 13.51
C GLN A 43 -12.56 2.73 14.02
N GLY A 44 -11.31 3.07 14.39
CA GLY A 44 -10.31 2.11 14.86
C GLY A 44 -9.27 1.64 13.83
N CYS A 45 -9.30 2.11 12.57
CA CYS A 45 -8.25 1.85 11.58
C CYS A 45 -7.36 3.09 11.36
N GLU A 46 -6.04 2.93 11.44
CA GLU A 46 -5.02 3.99 11.23
C GLU A 46 -4.72 4.26 9.74
N PHE A 47 -5.69 4.18 8.82
CA PHE A 47 -5.41 4.36 7.40
C PHE A 47 -6.05 5.63 6.82
N GLU A 48 -5.22 6.59 6.40
CA GLU A 48 -5.58 7.69 5.51
C GLU A 48 -5.05 7.39 4.10
N GLY A 49 -5.95 7.19 3.15
CA GLY A 49 -5.55 6.97 1.75
C GLY A 49 -6.72 7.10 0.78
N MET A 50 -6.39 7.11 -0.51
CA MET A 50 -7.37 7.18 -1.59
C MET A 50 -7.48 5.82 -2.25
N LEU A 51 -8.69 5.32 -2.51
CA LEU A 51 -8.89 4.14 -3.34
C LEU A 51 -8.93 4.57 -4.80
N LEU A 52 -7.99 4.06 -5.60
CA LEU A 52 -8.06 4.11 -7.05
C LEU A 52 -8.74 2.84 -7.54
N GLU A 53 -9.95 2.98 -8.08
CA GLU A 53 -10.66 1.92 -8.79
C GLU A 53 -10.43 2.12 -10.28
N VAL A 54 -9.69 1.20 -10.93
CA VAL A 54 -9.55 1.17 -12.38
C VAL A 54 -10.63 0.24 -12.93
N CYS A 55 -11.68 0.83 -13.50
CA CYS A 55 -12.85 0.10 -14.00
C CYS A 55 -12.56 -0.44 -15.41
N GLY A 56 -12.62 -1.77 -15.57
CA GLY A 56 -12.23 -2.45 -16.80
C GLY A 56 -12.71 -3.90 -16.83
N LYS A 57 -12.20 -4.72 -17.75
CA LYS A 57 -12.65 -6.11 -17.94
C LYS A 57 -12.46 -7.00 -16.69
N ASP A 58 -11.54 -6.61 -15.79
CA ASP A 58 -11.15 -7.36 -14.59
C ASP A 58 -11.25 -6.55 -13.28
N ASP A 59 -11.85 -5.35 -13.28
CA ASP A 59 -11.99 -4.42 -12.13
C ASP A 59 -10.87 -4.49 -11.07
N VAL A 60 -9.82 -3.67 -11.22
CA VAL A 60 -8.68 -3.64 -10.28
C VAL A 60 -8.86 -2.52 -9.26
N LYS A 61 -8.77 -2.86 -7.98
CA LYS A 61 -8.83 -1.90 -6.86
C LYS A 61 -7.46 -1.76 -6.21
N MET A 62 -6.95 -0.53 -6.17
CA MET A 62 -5.67 -0.19 -5.57
C MET A 62 -5.84 0.87 -4.49
N THR A 63 -5.06 0.75 -3.44
CA THR A 63 -4.97 1.77 -2.40
C THR A 63 -3.80 2.69 -2.73
N LEU A 64 -4.06 4.00 -2.85
CA LEU A 64 -3.06 5.06 -2.96
C LEU A 64 -2.78 5.64 -1.58
N ARG A 65 -1.51 5.73 -1.23
CA ARG A 65 -1.06 6.37 0.01
C ARG A 65 -0.94 7.87 -0.23
N ASP A 66 -1.61 8.68 0.59
CA ASP A 66 -1.52 10.14 0.54
C ASP A 66 -1.02 10.69 1.88
N PHE A 67 0.11 11.40 1.86
CA PHE A 67 0.66 12.05 3.04
C PHE A 67 0.23 13.51 3.09
N LEU A 68 -0.25 13.98 4.24
CA LEU A 68 -0.88 15.30 4.49
C LEU A 68 -0.12 16.56 4.01
N THR A 69 1.12 16.48 3.49
CA THR A 69 1.85 17.65 2.93
C THR A 69 2.60 17.34 1.63
N TRP A 70 2.39 18.18 0.60
CA TRP A 70 2.79 17.94 -0.80
C TRP A 70 4.30 17.91 -1.10
N HIS A 71 5.14 18.63 -0.35
CA HIS A 71 6.51 18.95 -0.80
C HIS A 71 7.60 17.96 -0.34
N ARG A 72 7.27 16.92 0.44
CA ARG A 72 8.24 15.91 0.94
C ARG A 72 8.09 14.51 0.29
N ARG A 73 7.25 14.38 -0.74
CA ARG A 73 6.58 13.12 -1.13
C ARG A 73 7.38 12.09 -1.94
N LEU A 74 8.16 12.48 -2.96
CA LEU A 74 8.75 11.51 -3.89
C LEU A 74 9.77 10.57 -3.21
N LYS A 75 10.68 11.16 -2.43
CA LYS A 75 11.74 10.41 -1.76
C LYS A 75 11.14 9.39 -0.78
N LEU A 76 10.08 9.78 -0.06
CA LEU A 76 9.40 8.91 0.88
C LEU A 76 8.68 7.76 0.16
N PHE A 77 7.88 8.04 -0.88
CA PHE A 77 7.20 6.97 -1.62
C PHE A 77 8.18 5.96 -2.22
N LYS A 78 9.32 6.42 -2.75
CA LYS A 78 10.34 5.51 -3.27
C LYS A 78 10.93 4.64 -2.16
N ILE A 79 11.28 5.24 -1.01
CA ILE A 79 11.79 4.51 0.15
C ILE A 79 10.76 3.48 0.63
N ASP A 80 9.48 3.85 0.73
CA ASP A 80 8.42 2.95 1.19
C ASP A 80 8.25 1.74 0.25
N VAL A 81 8.25 1.98 -1.06
CA VAL A 81 8.16 0.91 -2.07
C VAL A 81 9.39 0.00 -2.02
N GLU A 82 10.59 0.57 -1.92
CA GLU A 82 11.84 -0.20 -1.81
C GLU A 82 11.90 -1.00 -0.51
N MET A 83 11.48 -0.41 0.61
CA MET A 83 11.40 -1.05 1.92
C MET A 83 10.42 -2.22 1.91
N GLN A 84 9.23 -2.06 1.33
CA GLN A 84 8.27 -3.15 1.24
C GLN A 84 8.81 -4.31 0.38
N GLY A 85 9.48 -4.01 -0.74
CA GLY A 85 10.19 -5.01 -1.54
C GLY A 85 11.33 -5.70 -0.78
N PHE A 86 12.07 -4.97 0.04
CA PHE A 86 13.08 -5.55 0.94
C PHE A 86 12.44 -6.51 1.96
N CYS A 87 11.29 -6.14 2.53
CA CYS A 87 10.55 -6.99 3.47
C CYS A 87 10.00 -8.27 2.81
N GLN A 88 9.56 -8.20 1.56
CA GLN A 88 9.20 -9.38 0.78
C GLN A 88 10.35 -10.38 0.67
N SER A 89 11.59 -9.91 0.49
CA SER A 89 12.75 -10.81 0.41
C SER A 89 12.98 -11.57 1.73
N TYR A 90 12.77 -10.92 2.88
CA TYR A 90 12.84 -11.57 4.19
C TYR A 90 11.66 -12.51 4.45
N ALA A 91 10.46 -12.17 3.97
CA ALA A 91 9.32 -13.08 3.99
C ALA A 91 9.59 -14.35 3.17
N ALA A 92 10.17 -14.22 1.98
CA ALA A 92 10.58 -15.36 1.16
C ALA A 92 11.62 -16.23 1.89
N GLU A 93 12.59 -15.61 2.56
CA GLU A 93 13.54 -16.32 3.41
C GLU A 93 12.84 -17.04 4.56
N PHE A 94 11.99 -16.37 5.33
CA PHE A 94 11.22 -16.99 6.41
C PHE A 94 10.44 -18.22 5.93
N ASN A 95 9.76 -18.10 4.80
CA ASN A 95 8.97 -19.19 4.22
C ASN A 95 9.82 -20.39 3.78
N LYS A 96 11.09 -20.21 3.39
CA LYS A 96 12.01 -21.33 3.12
C LYS A 96 12.25 -22.22 4.35
N ARG A 97 12.08 -21.68 5.57
CA ARG A 97 12.12 -22.47 6.82
C ARG A 97 10.86 -23.28 7.09
N ARG A 98 9.87 -23.23 6.19
CA ARG A 98 8.60 -23.97 6.29
C ARG A 98 7.88 -23.72 7.63
N PRO A 99 7.62 -22.46 8.00
CA PRO A 99 6.83 -22.15 9.18
C PRO A 99 5.41 -22.75 9.03
N PRO A 100 4.69 -23.03 10.14
CA PRO A 100 3.32 -23.52 10.06
C PRO A 100 2.37 -22.61 9.28
N LYS A 101 2.66 -21.29 9.28
CA LYS A 101 1.97 -20.29 8.47
C LYS A 101 3.01 -19.48 7.70
N PRO A 102 3.05 -19.56 6.36
CA PRO A 102 3.87 -18.67 5.56
C PRO A 102 3.31 -17.24 5.61
N VAL A 103 4.18 -16.27 5.37
CA VAL A 103 3.83 -14.84 5.34
C VAL A 103 4.16 -14.22 3.99
N MET A 104 3.49 -13.15 3.62
CA MET A 104 3.86 -12.36 2.45
C MET A 104 3.63 -10.87 2.69
N PHE A 105 4.37 -10.02 1.98
CA PHE A 105 4.06 -8.61 1.87
C PHE A 105 3.43 -8.32 0.50
N LEU A 106 2.46 -7.42 0.45
CA LEU A 106 1.89 -6.94 -0.80
C LEU A 106 2.97 -6.32 -1.69
N ASP A 107 2.77 -6.38 -3.01
CA ASP A 107 3.55 -5.57 -3.92
C ASP A 107 3.18 -4.09 -3.76
N ALA A 108 4.20 -3.24 -3.74
CA ALA A 108 4.07 -1.80 -3.74
C ALA A 108 4.65 -1.23 -5.04
N PHE A 109 4.04 -0.17 -5.56
CA PHE A 109 4.42 0.46 -6.82
C PHE A 109 4.39 1.98 -6.71
N LEU A 110 5.15 2.65 -7.56
CA LEU A 110 4.97 4.08 -7.82
C LEU A 110 4.04 4.25 -9.03
N ILE A 111 3.01 5.06 -8.88
CA ILE A 111 2.14 5.45 -9.99
C ILE A 111 2.21 6.96 -10.21
N CYS A 112 2.18 7.38 -11.47
CA CYS A 112 2.07 8.78 -11.85
C CYS A 112 0.71 9.00 -12.54
N LEU A 113 -0.10 9.91 -12.00
CA LEU A 113 -1.36 10.32 -12.63
C LEU A 113 -1.05 11.37 -13.70
N LYS A 114 -0.64 10.90 -14.89
CA LYS A 114 -0.15 11.77 -16.00
C LYS A 114 -1.16 12.81 -16.46
N ASP A 115 -2.45 12.52 -16.34
CA ASP A 115 -3.54 13.39 -16.80
C ASP A 115 -3.94 14.46 -15.78
N ARG A 116 -3.27 14.54 -14.62
CA ARG A 116 -3.53 15.57 -13.60
C ARG A 116 -2.49 16.68 -13.67
N PRO A 117 -2.89 17.95 -13.43
CA PRO A 117 -1.96 19.05 -13.27
C PRO A 117 -0.89 18.70 -12.23
N GLY A 118 0.37 18.95 -12.58
CA GLY A 118 1.52 18.63 -11.73
C GLY A 118 1.93 17.14 -11.72
N GLN A 119 1.25 16.27 -12.48
CA GLN A 119 1.58 14.84 -12.66
C GLN A 119 1.95 14.14 -11.33
N PRO A 120 1.04 14.14 -10.35
CA PRO A 120 1.35 13.68 -9.02
C PRO A 120 1.71 12.19 -9.01
N LEU A 121 2.73 11.88 -8.21
CA LEU A 121 3.19 10.53 -7.92
C LEU A 121 2.63 10.03 -6.59
N TYR A 122 2.29 8.75 -6.54
CA TYR A 122 1.79 8.08 -5.35
C TYR A 122 2.47 6.71 -5.20
N ALA A 123 2.70 6.29 -3.96
CA ALA A 123 2.87 4.88 -3.67
C ALA A 123 1.49 4.19 -3.67
N CYS A 124 1.41 3.01 -4.27
CA CYS A 124 0.18 2.22 -4.30
C CYS A 124 0.40 0.74 -4.07
N GLU A 125 -0.65 0.05 -3.63
CA GLU A 125 -0.68 -1.39 -3.40
C GLU A 125 -2.08 -1.97 -3.69
N PRO A 126 -2.22 -3.29 -3.92
CA PRO A 126 -3.52 -3.91 -4.07
C PRO A 126 -4.40 -3.68 -2.84
N MET A 127 -5.69 -3.38 -3.03
CA MET A 127 -6.62 -3.35 -1.91
C MET A 127 -6.88 -4.77 -1.42
N ILE A 128 -6.66 -5.01 -0.13
CA ILE A 128 -6.95 -6.28 0.54
C ILE A 128 -8.27 -6.20 1.31
N LYS A 129 -9.12 -7.22 1.15
CA LYS A 129 -10.40 -7.33 1.87
C LYS A 129 -10.22 -8.16 3.13
N GLY A 130 -10.76 -7.67 4.24
CA GLY A 130 -10.84 -8.39 5.52
C GLY A 130 -10.47 -7.48 6.69
N ASP A 131 -10.39 -8.06 7.88
CA ASP A 131 -10.07 -7.32 9.10
C ASP A 131 -8.58 -6.96 9.10
N PHE A 132 -8.29 -5.66 8.97
CA PHE A 132 -6.94 -5.14 9.06
C PHE A 132 -6.51 -5.12 10.52
N ILE A 133 -5.41 -5.80 10.83
CA ILE A 133 -4.88 -5.92 12.20
C ILE A 133 -3.41 -5.54 12.19
N LYS A 134 -3.02 -4.68 13.14
CA LYS A 134 -1.64 -4.37 13.48
C LYS A 134 -1.17 -5.27 14.62
N HIS A 135 -0.17 -6.12 14.39
CA HIS A 135 0.27 -7.15 15.33
C HIS A 135 1.38 -6.67 16.27
N ASN A 136 2.27 -5.82 15.79
CA ASN A 136 3.25 -5.10 16.59
C ASN A 136 3.47 -3.71 16.00
N ASN A 137 4.23 -2.87 16.71
CA ASN A 137 4.64 -1.57 16.20
C ASN A 137 6.15 -1.33 16.30
N ASN A 138 6.60 -0.23 15.70
CA ASN A 138 7.99 0.24 15.75
C ASN A 138 8.48 0.75 17.12
N ALA A 139 7.62 0.80 18.14
CA ALA A 139 7.99 1.13 19.52
C ALA A 139 8.14 -0.12 20.41
N GLY A 140 8.08 -1.32 19.82
CA GLY A 140 8.23 -2.59 20.54
C GLY A 140 6.96 -3.06 21.25
N GLN A 141 5.82 -2.42 21.00
CA GLN A 141 4.54 -2.84 21.56
C GLN A 141 3.95 -3.99 20.74
N VAL A 142 3.35 -4.96 21.43
CA VAL A 142 2.59 -6.08 20.85
C VAL A 142 1.11 -5.85 21.12
N HIS A 143 0.27 -6.21 20.16
CA HIS A 143 -1.16 -5.96 20.27
C HIS A 143 -1.86 -6.93 21.26
N GLU A 144 -2.20 -6.43 22.46
CA GLU A 144 -2.64 -7.20 23.65
C GLU A 144 -4.06 -7.82 23.63
N ARG A 145 -4.56 -8.35 22.50
CA ARG A 145 -5.91 -8.98 22.46
C ARG A 145 -5.89 -10.51 22.58
N ILE A 146 -7.03 -11.08 23.00
CA ILE A 146 -7.34 -12.50 23.33
C ILE A 146 -6.94 -13.57 22.27
N ASN A 147 -6.41 -13.20 21.11
CA ASN A 147 -5.94 -14.13 20.07
C ASN A 147 -4.60 -13.67 19.47
N GLU A 148 -3.61 -13.37 20.32
CA GLU A 148 -2.27 -13.03 19.88
C GLU A 148 -1.71 -14.12 18.95
N ARG A 149 -1.28 -13.68 17.76
CA ARG A 149 -0.71 -14.57 16.76
C ARG A 149 0.79 -14.64 16.96
N ASN A 150 1.33 -15.86 16.97
CA ASN A 150 2.76 -16.09 17.09
C ASN A 150 3.52 -15.75 15.81
N THR A 151 2.92 -15.97 14.63
CA THR A 151 3.60 -15.82 13.33
C THR A 151 4.18 -14.41 13.11
N PRO A 152 3.44 -13.30 13.34
CA PRO A 152 3.99 -11.95 13.20
C PRO A 152 5.22 -11.70 14.08
N GLN A 153 5.17 -12.10 15.36
CA GLN A 153 6.27 -11.87 16.30
C GLN A 153 7.49 -12.76 15.98
N ALA A 154 7.23 -14.02 15.63
CA ALA A 154 8.26 -14.96 15.18
C ALA A 154 8.95 -14.47 13.89
N PHE A 155 8.19 -13.85 12.97
CA PHE A 155 8.75 -13.25 11.77
C PHE A 155 9.66 -12.04 12.10
N SER A 156 9.20 -11.10 12.93
CA SER A 156 10.03 -9.97 13.37
C SER A 156 11.32 -10.45 14.05
N HIS A 157 11.23 -11.38 15.01
CA HIS A 157 12.40 -11.97 15.65
C HIS A 157 13.33 -12.68 14.65
N PHE A 158 12.76 -13.45 13.72
CA PHE A 158 13.52 -14.11 12.67
C PHE A 158 14.34 -13.13 11.83
N THR A 159 13.78 -11.97 11.47
CA THR A 159 14.48 -10.99 10.62
C THR A 159 15.73 -10.43 11.31
N HIS A 160 15.64 -10.18 12.62
CA HIS A 160 16.76 -9.77 13.45
C HIS A 160 17.85 -10.84 13.53
N TRP A 161 17.46 -12.09 13.80
CA TRP A 161 18.39 -13.19 13.85
C TRP A 161 19.07 -13.45 12.49
N PHE A 162 18.29 -13.51 11.41
CA PHE A 162 18.77 -13.84 10.07
C PHE A 162 19.69 -12.77 9.48
N SER A 163 19.44 -11.51 9.81
CA SER A 163 20.30 -10.39 9.40
C SER A 163 21.60 -10.28 10.21
N GLY A 164 21.79 -11.12 11.23
CA GLY A 164 22.90 -11.01 12.17
C GLY A 164 22.80 -9.77 13.06
N GLY A 165 21.58 -9.36 13.41
CA GLY A 165 21.28 -8.20 14.25
C GLY A 165 21.32 -6.85 13.54
N LYS A 166 21.36 -6.82 12.20
CA LYS A 166 21.47 -5.58 11.42
C LYS A 166 20.12 -4.90 11.14
N TYR A 167 19.08 -5.71 10.95
CA TYR A 167 17.76 -5.25 10.58
C TYR A 167 16.73 -5.99 11.43
N ILE A 168 15.67 -5.29 11.81
CA ILE A 168 14.45 -5.90 12.34
C ILE A 168 13.28 -5.34 11.54
N ILE A 169 12.39 -6.22 11.10
CA ILE A 169 11.17 -5.83 10.40
C ILE A 169 10.03 -5.85 11.40
N VAL A 170 9.44 -4.68 11.64
CA VAL A 170 8.36 -4.44 12.59
C VAL A 170 7.19 -3.75 11.89
N ASP A 171 6.23 -3.23 12.65
CA ASP A 171 4.94 -2.76 12.12
C ASP A 171 4.26 -3.85 11.27
N ILE A 172 4.27 -5.09 11.77
CA ILE A 172 3.64 -6.21 11.05
C ILE A 172 2.12 -6.03 11.10
N GLN A 173 1.53 -5.67 9.97
CA GLN A 173 0.12 -5.35 9.86
C GLN A 173 -0.47 -5.76 8.51
N GLY A 174 -1.76 -6.06 8.48
CA GLY A 174 -2.46 -6.45 7.27
C GLY A 174 -3.68 -7.33 7.55
N VAL A 175 -4.05 -8.17 6.59
CA VAL A 175 -5.18 -9.11 6.70
C VAL A 175 -4.66 -10.54 6.70
N GLY A 176 -4.86 -11.26 7.81
CA GLY A 176 -4.33 -12.61 7.95
C GLY A 176 -2.80 -12.63 7.89
N ASP A 177 -2.21 -13.43 7.01
CA ASP A 177 -0.74 -13.51 6.79
C ASP A 177 -0.25 -12.72 5.56
N VAL A 178 -1.11 -11.83 5.05
CA VAL A 178 -0.79 -10.89 3.97
C VAL A 178 -0.58 -9.53 4.60
N TYR A 179 0.67 -9.08 4.62
CA TYR A 179 1.11 -7.86 5.29
C TYR A 179 1.36 -6.72 4.31
N THR A 180 1.37 -5.50 4.84
CA THR A 180 1.69 -4.27 4.11
C THR A 180 2.19 -3.21 5.08
N ASP A 181 2.85 -2.17 4.57
CA ASP A 181 3.32 -1.04 5.38
C ASP A 181 4.23 -1.43 6.57
N PRO A 182 5.28 -2.24 6.37
CA PRO A 182 6.24 -2.55 7.43
C PRO A 182 7.17 -1.37 7.74
N GLN A 183 7.96 -1.49 8.82
CA GLN A 183 9.03 -0.55 9.17
C GLN A 183 10.34 -1.25 9.50
#